data_AF-A0A1E1JWD2-F1
#
_entry.id   AF-A0A1E1JWD2-F1
#
_cell.length_a   1.000
_cell.length_b   1.000
_cell.length_c   1.000
_cell.angle_alpha   90.00
_cell.angle_beta   90.00
_cell.angle_gamma   90.00
#
_symmetry.space_group_name_H-M   'P 1'
#
loop_
_entity.id
_entity.type
_entity.pdbx_description
1 polymer ?
#
loop_
_entity_poly.entity_id
_entity_poly.type
_entity_poly.pdbx_seq_one_letter_code
_entity_poly.pdbx_strand_id
1 'polypeptide(L)'
;MYFTFLAAGGLLLLIFTYTHRLGFSEREPEIFIEAPFPALLDVEKTEPQPFLVPLRTKGRNIVDRNGSRVKLASLDLIGMRALDIFIAVVESLTEAGIAVIINNHITQATWCCGANPYDTAWYNNHIGAFCRVRQTEDQWLDNWHLMMSLLRSDWLTFVEGVSSSNDLSGVRERPVVLDHDHRVVYSAHVYSWSGWGSLEGKYSKRSFESFAASMMDDWAYSLGQDIAPVWVVEFGCPHLPNNFHYWNNLMRFLKLLDADFAYWAINPKKPANDELETYGLVGDDWETPILDYRLRDMIRLGKQ
;
A
#
# COMPACT_ATOMS: atom_id res chain seq x y z
N MET A 1 -3.85 -48.80 -51.83
CA MET A 1 -4.96 -49.40 -51.04
C MET A 1 -4.72 -48.95 -49.60
N TYR A 2 -5.04 -47.72 -49.18
CA TYR A 2 -6.24 -46.86 -49.40
C TYR A 2 -7.53 -47.47 -48.82
N PHE A 3 -8.51 -46.71 -48.29
CA PHE A 3 -8.70 -45.23 -48.19
C PHE A 3 -7.74 -44.51 -47.20
N THR A 4 -7.55 -43.18 -47.12
CA THR A 4 -8.00 -41.97 -47.89
C THR A 4 -9.24 -41.18 -47.45
N PHE A 5 -9.07 -40.24 -46.50
CA PHE A 5 -9.80 -38.96 -46.30
C PHE A 5 -8.94 -38.08 -45.37
N LEU A 6 -8.59 -36.79 -45.55
CA LEU A 6 -8.81 -35.75 -46.57
C LEU A 6 -10.24 -35.13 -46.67
N ALA A 7 -10.43 -33.82 -46.89
CA ALA A 7 -9.54 -32.63 -46.78
C ALA A 7 -10.32 -31.29 -46.92
N ALA A 8 -9.66 -30.17 -46.56
CA ALA A 8 -9.72 -28.82 -47.16
C ALA A 8 -10.89 -27.82 -46.91
N GLY A 9 -10.52 -26.55 -46.63
CA GLY A 9 -11.03 -25.37 -47.38
C GLY A 9 -11.77 -24.24 -46.63
N GLY A 10 -11.21 -23.01 -46.65
CA GLY A 10 -11.87 -21.73 -46.29
C GLY A 10 -11.62 -21.26 -44.83
N LEU A 11 -11.01 -20.11 -44.47
CA LEU A 11 -11.01 -18.69 -44.92
C LEU A 11 -11.98 -17.80 -44.10
N LEU A 12 -11.53 -16.56 -43.81
CA LEU A 12 -12.23 -15.40 -43.17
C LEU A 12 -12.43 -15.51 -41.64
N LEU A 13 -11.69 -14.85 -40.75
CA LEU A 13 -11.21 -13.45 -40.66
C LEU A 13 -12.32 -12.43 -40.32
N LEU A 14 -12.36 -12.01 -39.05
CA LEU A 14 -12.79 -10.65 -38.66
C LEU A 14 -11.68 -10.03 -37.81
N ILE A 15 -10.90 -9.18 -38.47
CA ILE A 15 -9.92 -8.29 -37.84
C ILE A 15 -10.66 -7.14 -37.16
N PHE A 16 -10.30 -6.84 -35.91
CA PHE A 16 -10.33 -5.48 -35.40
C PHE A 16 -8.90 -5.03 -35.12
N THR A 17 -8.31 -4.32 -36.07
CA THR A 17 -7.00 -3.68 -35.93
C THR A 17 -7.08 -2.54 -34.93
N TYR A 18 -6.37 -2.67 -33.81
CA TYR A 18 -5.83 -1.50 -33.11
C TYR A 18 -4.32 -1.67 -32.94
N THR A 19 -3.57 -1.28 -33.96
CA THR A 19 -2.10 -1.30 -33.94
C THR A 19 -1.56 -0.06 -33.26
N HIS A 20 -1.24 -0.16 -31.97
CA HIS A 20 -0.16 0.63 -31.41
C HIS A 20 1.16 -0.04 -31.82
N ARG A 21 1.81 0.48 -32.87
CA ARG A 21 3.12 -0.02 -33.31
C ARG A 21 4.20 0.45 -32.33
N LEU A 22 4.51 -0.38 -31.34
CA LEU A 22 5.86 -0.38 -30.79
C LEU A 22 6.81 -0.73 -31.95
N GLY A 23 7.74 0.17 -32.26
CA GLY A 23 8.59 0.10 -33.45
C GLY A 23 9.70 -0.93 -33.33
N PHE A 24 9.35 -2.22 -33.37
CA PHE A 24 10.33 -3.30 -33.47
C PHE A 24 10.73 -3.53 -34.93
N SER A 25 12.02 -3.34 -35.22
CA SER A 25 12.64 -3.79 -36.46
C SER A 25 12.92 -5.27 -36.36
N GLU A 26 12.10 -6.12 -36.97
CA GLU A 26 12.44 -7.52 -37.21
C GLU A 26 13.63 -7.58 -38.20
N ARG A 27 14.85 -7.64 -37.65
CA ARG A 27 15.98 -8.25 -38.36
C ARG A 27 15.92 -9.74 -38.11
N GLU A 28 16.17 -10.53 -39.14
CA GLU A 28 16.50 -11.94 -38.92
C GLU A 28 17.72 -12.06 -38.00
N PRO A 29 17.78 -13.07 -37.12
CA PRO A 29 18.93 -13.27 -36.25
C PRO A 29 20.14 -13.71 -37.08
N GLU A 30 21.05 -12.78 -37.36
CA GLU A 30 22.43 -13.12 -37.72
C GLU A 30 22.96 -14.11 -36.67
N ILE A 31 23.53 -15.23 -37.11
CA ILE A 31 24.01 -16.29 -36.23
C ILE A 31 25.14 -15.70 -35.35
N PHE A 32 24.88 -15.58 -34.05
CA PHE A 32 25.75 -14.93 -33.06
C PHE A 32 27.05 -15.72 -32.74
N ILE A 33 27.82 -16.18 -33.74
CA ILE A 33 29.05 -16.96 -33.53
C ILE A 33 30.15 -16.59 -34.54
N GLU A 34 30.73 -15.39 -34.39
CA GLU A 34 32.08 -15.08 -34.91
C GLU A 34 32.94 -14.23 -33.94
N ALA A 35 32.35 -13.45 -33.04
CA ALA A 35 33.09 -12.68 -32.04
C ALA A 35 33.60 -13.59 -30.89
N PRO A 36 34.90 -13.60 -30.56
CA PRO A 36 35.42 -14.33 -29.41
C PRO A 36 34.84 -13.77 -28.10
N PHE A 37 34.69 -14.62 -27.08
CA PHE A 37 34.28 -14.17 -25.76
C PHE A 37 35.20 -13.05 -25.25
N PRO A 38 34.65 -11.93 -24.75
CA PRO A 38 35.48 -10.87 -24.19
C PRO A 38 36.26 -11.39 -22.98
N ALA A 39 37.46 -10.86 -22.78
CA ALA A 39 38.31 -11.21 -21.64
C ALA A 39 37.55 -11.09 -20.31
N LEU A 40 37.79 -12.03 -19.40
CA LEU A 40 37.24 -11.98 -18.05
C LEU A 40 37.72 -10.71 -17.35
N LEU A 41 36.81 -10.05 -16.64
CA LEU A 41 37.12 -8.82 -15.91
C LEU A 41 37.98 -9.15 -14.69
N ASP A 42 38.99 -8.32 -14.46
CA ASP A 42 39.83 -8.33 -13.26
C ASP A 42 39.04 -7.68 -12.10
N VAL A 43 38.33 -8.52 -11.33
CA VAL A 43 37.29 -8.09 -10.39
C VAL A 43 37.86 -7.31 -9.19
N GLU A 44 39.15 -7.47 -8.89
CA GLU A 44 39.81 -6.86 -7.73
C GLU A 44 40.08 -5.34 -7.88
N LYS A 45 39.77 -4.74 -9.04
CA LYS A 45 40.06 -3.32 -9.35
C LYS A 45 38.84 -2.42 -9.53
N THR A 46 37.63 -2.91 -9.25
CA THR A 46 36.39 -2.13 -9.45
C THR A 46 35.67 -1.87 -8.13
N GLU A 47 35.82 -0.65 -7.60
CA GLU A 47 34.97 -0.15 -6.51
C GLU A 47 33.53 0.13 -6.99
N PRO A 48 32.51 -0.05 -6.14
CA PRO A 48 31.15 0.39 -6.44
C PRO A 48 31.10 1.92 -6.59
N GLN A 49 30.40 2.40 -7.62
CA GLN A 49 30.18 3.83 -7.85
C GLN A 49 28.67 4.09 -8.00
N PRO A 50 28.14 5.22 -7.49
CA PRO A 50 26.76 5.62 -7.72
C PRO A 50 26.44 5.72 -9.21
N PHE A 51 25.27 5.23 -9.62
CA PHE A 51 24.83 5.29 -11.02
C PHE A 51 23.78 6.38 -11.26
N LEU A 52 23.77 6.95 -12.47
CA LEU A 52 22.88 8.05 -12.83
C LEU A 52 21.73 7.60 -13.75
N VAL A 53 20.50 7.66 -13.24
CA VAL A 53 19.26 7.36 -14.00
C VAL A 53 19.00 8.39 -15.12
N PRO A 54 18.25 8.08 -16.20
CA PRO A 54 17.67 6.78 -16.53
C PRO A 54 18.74 5.80 -17.03
N LEU A 55 18.62 4.55 -16.61
CA LEU A 55 19.44 3.46 -17.13
C LEU A 55 19.04 3.14 -18.59
N ARG A 56 20.01 2.67 -19.37
CA ARG A 56 19.84 2.25 -20.77
C ARG A 56 20.62 0.97 -21.04
N THR A 57 20.36 0.33 -22.18
CA THR A 57 21.15 -0.81 -22.67
C THR A 57 22.21 -0.36 -23.68
N LYS A 58 23.40 -0.97 -23.63
CA LYS A 58 24.47 -0.78 -24.62
C LYS A 58 25.17 -2.10 -24.87
N GLY A 59 24.78 -2.79 -25.95
CA GLY A 59 25.17 -4.19 -26.18
C GLY A 59 24.73 -5.06 -25.01
N ARG A 60 25.64 -5.89 -24.48
CA ARG A 60 25.37 -6.79 -23.35
C ARG A 60 25.31 -6.12 -21.96
N ASN A 61 25.44 -4.80 -21.87
CA ASN A 61 25.56 -4.06 -20.61
C ASN A 61 24.35 -3.16 -20.36
N ILE A 62 23.99 -3.03 -19.09
CA ILE A 62 23.21 -1.89 -18.58
C ILE A 62 24.20 -0.75 -18.35
N VAL A 63 23.81 0.47 -18.73
CA VAL A 63 24.61 1.69 -18.58
C VAL A 63 23.78 2.83 -17.97
N ASP A 64 24.45 3.75 -17.30
CA ASP A 64 23.87 4.99 -16.79
C ASP A 64 23.63 6.04 -17.89
N ARG A 65 23.12 7.23 -17.55
CA ARG A 65 22.92 8.32 -18.52
C ARG A 65 24.20 8.80 -19.22
N ASN A 66 25.37 8.56 -18.64
CA ASN A 66 26.68 8.92 -19.18
C ASN A 66 27.31 7.79 -20.01
N GLY A 67 26.70 6.59 -20.03
CA GLY A 67 27.22 5.41 -20.71
C GLY A 67 28.16 4.54 -19.87
N SER A 68 28.32 4.83 -18.57
CA SER A 68 29.09 4.04 -17.61
C SER A 68 28.39 2.72 -17.33
N ARG A 69 29.12 1.60 -17.28
CA ARG A 69 28.53 0.27 -17.02
C ARG A 69 28.01 0.16 -15.58
N VAL A 70 26.74 -0.20 -15.45
CA VAL A 70 26.10 -0.50 -14.15
C VAL A 70 25.98 -2.01 -14.01
N LYS A 71 26.36 -2.55 -12.84
CA LYS A 71 26.12 -3.94 -12.46
C LYS A 71 25.02 -3.97 -11.40
N LEU A 72 23.81 -4.35 -11.79
CA LEU A 72 22.72 -4.58 -10.84
C LEU A 72 22.99 -5.88 -10.09
N ALA A 73 23.24 -5.78 -8.78
CA ALA A 73 23.51 -6.92 -7.92
C ALA A 73 23.13 -6.59 -6.46
N SER A 74 21.93 -6.99 -6.04
CA SER A 74 21.35 -6.74 -4.71
C SER A 74 21.97 -7.60 -3.59
N LEU A 75 23.29 -7.80 -3.63
CA LEU A 75 24.06 -8.57 -2.63
C LEU A 75 24.38 -7.72 -1.38
N ASP A 76 24.33 -6.41 -1.53
CA ASP A 76 24.45 -5.38 -0.49
C ASP A 76 23.35 -5.49 0.59
N LEU A 77 22.15 -5.92 0.22
CA LEU A 77 21.04 -6.15 1.16
C LEU A 77 21.27 -7.37 2.09
N ILE A 78 22.18 -8.29 1.76
CA ILE A 78 22.40 -9.52 2.53
C ILE A 78 23.17 -9.19 3.81
N GLY A 79 22.48 -9.28 4.95
CA GLY A 79 23.05 -9.00 6.27
C GLY A 79 22.77 -7.59 6.81
N MET A 80 22.08 -6.74 6.05
CA MET A 80 21.50 -5.50 6.59
C MET A 80 20.44 -5.80 7.65
N ARG A 81 20.26 -4.89 8.62
CA ARG A 81 19.18 -5.03 9.60
C ARG A 81 17.86 -4.67 8.92
N ALA A 82 16.75 -5.29 9.32
CA ALA A 82 15.43 -4.97 8.78
C ALA A 82 15.09 -3.46 8.90
N LEU A 83 15.57 -2.80 9.96
CA LEU A 83 15.43 -1.36 10.16
C LEU A 83 16.18 -0.52 9.11
N ASP A 84 17.37 -0.95 8.69
CA ASP A 84 18.16 -0.22 7.68
C ASP A 84 17.46 -0.29 6.31
N ILE A 85 16.90 -1.45 5.97
CA ILE A 85 16.08 -1.65 4.76
C ILE A 85 14.80 -0.81 4.84
N PHE A 86 14.14 -0.78 6.01
CA PHE A 86 12.94 0.03 6.22
C PHE A 86 13.21 1.53 6.03
N ILE A 87 14.30 2.04 6.60
CA ILE A 87 14.74 3.44 6.43
C ILE A 87 14.97 3.75 4.94
N ALA A 88 15.75 2.92 4.25
CA ALA A 88 16.03 3.13 2.82
C ALA A 88 14.76 3.13 1.94
N VAL A 89 13.74 2.33 2.29
CA VAL A 89 12.43 2.35 1.62
C VAL A 89 11.67 3.65 1.89
N VAL A 90 11.62 4.10 3.15
CA VAL A 90 10.98 5.39 3.52
C VAL A 90 11.66 6.55 2.80
N GLU A 91 13.00 6.63 2.85
CA GLU A 91 13.80 7.64 2.17
C GLU A 91 13.50 7.64 0.66
N SER A 92 13.62 6.50 -0.01
CA SER A 92 13.38 6.37 -1.47
C SER A 92 11.98 6.82 -1.89
N LEU A 93 10.95 6.53 -1.09
CA LEU A 93 9.58 6.98 -1.35
C LEU A 93 9.44 8.50 -1.16
N THR A 94 10.01 9.04 -0.08
CA THR A 94 9.94 10.48 0.18
C THR A 94 10.74 11.32 -0.82
N GLU A 95 11.90 10.83 -1.30
CA GLU A 95 12.65 11.45 -2.40
C GLU A 95 11.87 11.45 -3.72
N ALA A 96 11.04 10.44 -3.96
CA ALA A 96 10.10 10.40 -5.09
C ALA A 96 8.87 11.32 -4.90
N GLY A 97 8.78 12.06 -3.79
CA GLY A 97 7.66 12.94 -3.48
C GLY A 97 6.43 12.24 -2.90
N ILE A 98 6.56 10.98 -2.46
CA ILE A 98 5.48 10.20 -1.86
C ILE A 98 5.55 10.37 -0.34
N ALA A 99 4.48 10.91 0.26
CA ALA A 99 4.35 10.96 1.72
C ALA A 99 4.17 9.54 2.28
N VAL A 100 4.91 9.21 3.35
CA VAL A 100 4.90 7.88 3.98
C VAL A 100 4.41 8.01 5.43
N ILE A 101 3.34 7.30 5.78
CA ILE A 101 2.94 7.09 7.17
C ILE A 101 3.64 5.83 7.68
N ILE A 102 4.32 5.94 8.82
CA ILE A 102 4.89 4.81 9.53
C ILE A 102 3.86 4.34 10.55
N ASN A 103 3.33 3.13 10.37
CA ASN A 103 2.30 2.56 11.21
C ASN A 103 2.80 1.26 11.84
N ASN A 104 2.70 1.14 13.17
CA ASN A 104 2.93 -0.13 13.88
C ASN A 104 1.66 -0.97 13.77
N HIS A 105 1.46 -1.55 12.58
CA HIS A 105 0.21 -2.19 12.17
C HIS A 105 -0.18 -3.41 13.03
N ILE A 106 0.84 -4.16 13.48
CA ILE A 106 0.79 -5.14 14.57
C ILE A 106 2.22 -5.35 15.11
N THR A 107 2.37 -5.78 16.37
CA THR A 107 3.69 -5.93 17.01
C THR A 107 4.44 -7.19 16.56
N GLN A 108 3.73 -8.28 16.25
CA GLN A 108 4.32 -9.43 15.56
C GLN A 108 4.37 -9.19 14.04
N ALA A 109 5.52 -9.42 13.40
CA ALA A 109 5.65 -9.35 11.95
C ALA A 109 4.87 -10.49 11.25
N THR A 110 3.59 -10.23 10.94
CA THR A 110 2.67 -11.10 10.20
C THR A 110 1.63 -10.23 9.46
N TRP A 111 0.57 -10.83 8.89
CA TRP A 111 -0.55 -10.08 8.31
C TRP A 111 -1.63 -9.76 9.36
N CYS A 112 -2.28 -8.60 9.23
CA CYS A 112 -3.27 -8.15 10.21
C CYS A 112 -4.46 -9.11 10.38
N CYS A 113 -5.07 -8.96 11.56
CA CYS A 113 -6.49 -9.17 11.80
C CYS A 113 -6.90 -10.63 12.07
N GLY A 114 -5.91 -11.51 12.29
CA GLY A 114 -6.11 -12.78 12.99
C GLY A 114 -6.30 -12.62 14.50
N ALA A 115 -6.85 -13.63 15.16
CA ALA A 115 -7.08 -13.64 16.60
C ALA A 115 -5.80 -13.92 17.42
N ASN A 116 -4.75 -13.10 17.26
CA ASN A 116 -3.54 -13.22 18.06
C ASN A 116 -3.69 -12.44 19.38
N PRO A 117 -3.74 -13.09 20.56
CA PRO A 117 -3.85 -12.37 21.83
C PRO A 117 -2.68 -11.41 22.08
N TYR A 118 -1.50 -11.69 21.51
CA TYR A 118 -0.28 -10.90 21.70
C TYR A 118 -0.27 -9.52 21.00
N ASP A 119 -1.21 -9.27 20.08
CA ASP A 119 -1.34 -8.02 19.30
C ASP A 119 -2.66 -7.28 19.63
N THR A 120 -3.27 -7.56 20.79
CA THR A 120 -4.54 -6.94 21.22
C THR A 120 -4.38 -5.52 21.80
N ALA A 121 -3.15 -5.09 22.08
CA ALA A 121 -2.79 -3.76 22.55
C ALA A 121 -1.34 -3.42 22.14
N TRP A 122 -0.96 -2.15 22.25
CA TRP A 122 0.40 -1.69 21.96
C TRP A 122 1.47 -2.19 22.94
N TYR A 123 1.05 -2.67 24.12
CA TYR A 123 1.91 -3.35 25.08
C TYR A 123 1.33 -4.73 25.41
N ASN A 124 2.20 -5.71 25.61
CA ASN A 124 1.79 -7.11 25.83
C ASN A 124 2.62 -7.79 26.93
N ASN A 125 3.42 -7.02 27.69
CA ASN A 125 4.19 -7.51 28.85
C ASN A 125 3.32 -8.17 29.94
N HIS A 126 2.04 -7.85 30.03
CA HIS A 126 1.08 -8.49 30.93
C HIS A 126 0.73 -9.93 30.50
N ILE A 127 0.93 -10.27 29.23
CA ILE A 127 0.74 -11.61 28.69
C ILE A 127 2.05 -12.41 28.94
N GLY A 128 1.88 -13.69 29.30
CA GLY A 128 2.96 -14.53 29.82
C GLY A 128 4.13 -14.80 28.85
N ALA A 129 5.17 -15.46 29.36
CA ALA A 129 6.49 -15.60 28.72
C ALA A 129 6.54 -16.35 27.36
N PHE A 130 5.41 -16.78 26.81
CA PHE A 130 5.32 -17.45 25.50
C PHE A 130 5.11 -16.47 24.32
N CYS A 131 4.97 -15.16 24.58
CA CYS A 131 4.98 -14.15 23.54
C CYS A 131 6.40 -13.97 22.96
N ARG A 132 6.55 -14.11 21.62
CA ARG A 132 7.86 -14.02 20.94
C ARG A 132 8.48 -12.62 20.97
N VAL A 133 7.67 -11.58 20.75
CA VAL A 133 8.08 -10.17 20.85
C VAL A 133 7.23 -9.52 21.94
N ARG A 134 7.83 -9.40 23.14
CA ARG A 134 7.19 -8.89 24.34
C ARG A 134 7.70 -7.48 24.64
N GLN A 135 6.81 -6.52 24.84
CA GLN A 135 7.16 -5.13 25.15
C GLN A 135 6.28 -4.52 26.25
N THR A 136 6.88 -3.68 27.10
CA THR A 136 6.18 -2.75 27.98
C THR A 136 5.69 -1.52 27.19
N GLU A 137 4.86 -0.70 27.83
CA GLU A 137 4.46 0.60 27.28
C GLU A 137 5.67 1.54 27.11
N ASP A 138 6.56 1.63 28.11
CA ASP A 138 7.81 2.41 28.01
C ASP A 138 8.68 1.96 26.82
N GLN A 139 8.84 0.64 26.63
CA GLN A 139 9.60 0.10 25.50
C GLN A 139 8.96 0.42 24.15
N TRP A 140 7.63 0.46 24.08
CA TRP A 140 6.91 0.87 22.87
C TRP A 140 7.12 2.37 22.58
N LEU A 141 7.09 3.23 23.61
CA LEU A 141 7.42 4.66 23.49
C LEU A 141 8.87 4.88 23.07
N ASP A 142 9.84 4.22 23.71
CA ASP A 142 11.26 4.27 23.36
C ASP A 142 11.51 3.84 21.90
N ASN A 143 10.82 2.80 21.43
CA ASN A 143 10.89 2.35 20.04
C ASN A 143 10.35 3.43 19.07
N TRP A 144 9.26 4.12 19.41
CA TRP A 144 8.76 5.23 18.60
C TRP A 144 9.71 6.44 18.59
N HIS A 145 10.28 6.80 19.74
CA HIS A 145 11.30 7.85 19.81
C HIS A 145 12.51 7.50 18.95
N LEU A 146 12.96 6.24 18.96
CA LEU A 146 14.02 5.77 18.07
C LEU A 146 13.62 5.91 16.59
N MET A 147 12.44 5.42 16.19
CA MET A 147 11.96 5.52 14.81
C MET A 147 11.87 6.96 14.32
N MET A 148 11.33 7.86 15.15
CA MET A 148 11.26 9.29 14.85
C MET A 148 12.67 9.89 14.69
N SER A 149 13.57 9.60 15.62
CA SER A 149 14.94 10.17 15.64
C SER A 149 15.82 9.76 14.45
N LEU A 150 15.54 8.61 13.84
CA LEU A 150 16.33 8.06 12.73
C LEU A 150 15.97 8.64 11.36
N LEU A 151 14.82 9.31 11.24
CA LEU A 151 14.24 9.65 9.94
C LEU A 151 14.05 11.17 9.77
N ARG A 152 13.32 11.85 10.66
CA ARG A 152 12.96 13.29 10.51
C ARG A 152 12.68 13.98 11.85
N SER A 153 12.55 15.30 11.84
CA SER A 153 12.15 16.11 13.01
C SER A 153 10.86 16.93 12.80
N ASP A 154 10.26 16.83 11.62
CA ASP A 154 9.12 17.60 11.11
C ASP A 154 7.86 16.74 10.88
N TRP A 155 7.64 15.73 11.73
CA TRP A 155 6.52 14.80 11.65
C TRP A 155 5.13 15.44 11.82
N LEU A 156 4.16 14.94 11.05
CA LEU A 156 2.77 14.83 11.51
C LEU A 156 2.64 13.53 12.31
N THR A 157 2.02 13.62 13.49
CA THR A 157 1.75 12.48 14.37
C THR A 157 0.31 12.04 14.16
N PHE A 158 0.15 10.82 13.65
CA PHE A 158 -1.15 10.18 13.46
C PHE A 158 -1.60 9.50 14.75
N VAL A 159 -2.76 9.89 15.25
CA VAL A 159 -3.33 9.37 16.51
C VAL A 159 -4.61 8.60 16.22
N GLU A 160 -4.65 7.32 16.60
CA GLU A 160 -5.82 6.47 16.44
C GLU A 160 -6.70 6.40 17.68
N GLY A 161 -7.97 6.15 17.43
CA GLY A 161 -8.98 5.95 18.46
C GLY A 161 -9.08 4.50 18.95
N VAL A 162 -10.03 4.27 19.86
CA VAL A 162 -10.36 2.91 20.34
C VAL A 162 -11.27 2.18 19.32
N SER A 163 -11.65 0.94 19.64
CA SER A 163 -12.53 0.13 18.79
C SER A 163 -11.96 -0.05 17.36
N SER A 164 -10.69 -0.44 17.24
CA SER A 164 -10.01 -0.59 15.93
C SER A 164 -10.08 0.70 15.10
N SER A 165 -9.68 1.82 15.71
CA SER A 165 -9.73 3.17 15.14
C SER A 165 -11.14 3.60 14.66
N ASN A 166 -12.23 3.01 15.19
CA ASN A 166 -13.59 3.44 14.84
C ASN A 166 -14.11 4.59 15.73
N ASP A 167 -13.48 4.86 16.89
CA ASP A 167 -14.01 5.76 17.92
C ASP A 167 -12.92 6.70 18.48
N LEU A 168 -13.04 7.99 18.13
CA LEU A 168 -12.22 9.12 18.60
C LEU A 168 -13.00 10.01 19.58
N SER A 169 -14.10 9.54 20.16
CA SER A 169 -14.96 10.37 21.03
C SER A 169 -14.24 10.88 22.28
N GLY A 170 -13.28 10.12 22.82
CA GLY A 170 -12.46 10.50 23.98
C GLY A 170 -11.57 11.74 23.77
N VAL A 171 -11.25 12.08 22.51
CA VAL A 171 -10.50 13.30 22.15
C VAL A 171 -11.26 14.58 22.56
N ARG A 172 -12.60 14.54 22.67
CA ARG A 172 -13.40 15.67 23.20
C ARG A 172 -13.03 16.07 24.62
N GLU A 173 -12.68 15.09 25.45
CA GLU A 173 -12.34 15.30 26.86
C GLU A 173 -10.82 15.43 27.07
N ARG A 174 -10.03 14.75 26.22
CA ARG A 174 -8.57 14.63 26.34
C ARG A 174 -7.93 14.67 24.94
N PRO A 175 -7.88 15.85 24.29
CA PRO A 175 -7.19 15.99 23.02
C PRO A 175 -5.68 15.74 23.21
N VAL A 176 -5.03 15.16 22.20
CA VAL A 176 -3.58 15.02 22.20
C VAL A 176 -2.96 16.40 21.97
N VAL A 177 -2.05 16.78 22.86
CA VAL A 177 -1.22 17.97 22.76
C VAL A 177 0.22 17.51 22.69
N LEU A 178 0.97 18.03 21.70
CA LEU A 178 2.39 17.75 21.49
C LEU A 178 3.20 18.99 21.85
N ASP A 179 4.50 18.83 22.11
CA ASP A 179 5.44 19.94 22.34
C ASP A 179 5.60 20.89 21.12
N HIS A 180 5.04 20.50 19.98
CA HIS A 180 5.04 21.25 18.73
C HIS A 180 3.60 21.36 18.20
N ASP A 181 3.08 22.58 18.18
CA ASP A 181 1.74 22.90 17.69
C ASP A 181 1.52 22.48 16.23
N HIS A 182 0.25 22.26 15.87
CA HIS A 182 -0.21 21.97 14.50
C HIS A 182 0.38 20.71 13.85
N ARG A 183 0.74 19.69 14.65
CA ARG A 183 1.30 18.41 14.16
C ARG A 183 0.45 17.17 14.48
N VAL A 184 -0.72 17.32 15.06
CA VAL A 184 -1.64 16.18 15.31
C VAL A 184 -2.58 16.02 14.12
N VAL A 185 -2.69 14.78 13.63
CA VAL A 185 -3.77 14.34 12.73
C VAL A 185 -4.42 13.13 13.38
N TYR A 186 -5.75 13.12 13.48
CA TYR A 186 -6.45 11.92 13.95
C TYR A 186 -6.68 10.95 12.79
N SER A 187 -6.59 9.65 13.07
CA SER A 187 -6.84 8.57 12.12
C SER A 187 -8.15 7.86 12.46
N ALA A 188 -8.94 7.52 11.45
CA ALA A 188 -10.19 6.79 11.60
C ALA A 188 -10.32 5.65 10.58
N HIS A 189 -10.81 4.49 11.02
CA HIS A 189 -11.12 3.35 10.17
C HIS A 189 -12.63 3.21 10.05
N VAL A 190 -13.14 3.01 8.83
CA VAL A 190 -14.57 2.86 8.56
C VAL A 190 -14.79 1.70 7.57
N TYR A 191 -15.33 0.58 8.06
CA TYR A 191 -15.74 -0.56 7.24
C TYR A 191 -17.23 -0.86 7.45
N SER A 192 -17.89 -1.53 6.50
CA SER A 192 -19.30 -1.96 6.65
C SER A 192 -19.56 -2.77 7.94
N TRP A 193 -18.54 -3.52 8.38
CA TRP A 193 -18.52 -4.37 9.56
C TRP A 193 -17.91 -3.73 10.81
N SER A 194 -17.39 -2.50 10.74
CA SER A 194 -16.83 -1.76 11.90
C SER A 194 -17.78 -1.78 13.11
N GLY A 195 -17.23 -1.61 14.31
CA GLY A 195 -17.97 -1.70 15.57
C GLY A 195 -18.07 -3.13 16.10
N TRP A 196 -17.31 -3.39 17.16
CA TRP A 196 -17.25 -4.68 17.84
C TRP A 196 -18.64 -5.17 18.30
N GLY A 197 -18.89 -6.47 18.16
CA GLY A 197 -20.14 -7.12 18.57
C GLY A 197 -21.28 -7.09 17.55
N SER A 198 -21.12 -6.46 16.38
CA SER A 198 -22.16 -6.43 15.35
C SER A 198 -22.08 -7.62 14.38
N LEU A 199 -22.94 -8.64 14.58
CA LEU A 199 -23.01 -9.82 13.71
C LEU A 199 -23.37 -9.51 12.24
N GLU A 200 -24.14 -8.44 12.00
CA GLU A 200 -24.51 -7.99 10.66
C GLU A 200 -23.64 -6.82 10.15
N GLY A 201 -22.70 -6.31 10.96
CA GLY A 201 -21.91 -5.10 10.72
C GLY A 201 -22.65 -3.79 11.05
N LYS A 202 -22.05 -2.90 11.88
CA LYS A 202 -22.71 -1.69 12.44
C LYS A 202 -23.29 -0.77 11.37
N TYR A 203 -22.64 -0.71 10.20
CA TYR A 203 -22.96 0.24 9.13
C TYR A 203 -23.59 -0.40 7.89
N SER A 204 -23.75 -1.74 7.88
CA SER A 204 -24.06 -2.49 6.67
C SER A 204 -25.44 -2.19 6.06
N LYS A 205 -26.43 -1.84 6.88
CA LYS A 205 -27.84 -1.62 6.49
C LYS A 205 -28.40 -0.26 6.91
N ARG A 206 -27.56 0.67 7.39
CA ARG A 206 -28.04 1.95 7.95
C ARG A 206 -28.57 2.90 6.88
N SER A 207 -29.54 3.73 7.26
CA SER A 207 -29.88 4.93 6.49
C SER A 207 -28.70 5.92 6.52
N PHE A 208 -28.66 6.86 5.58
CA PHE A 208 -27.59 7.85 5.53
C PHE A 208 -27.54 8.69 6.81
N GLU A 209 -28.69 9.08 7.35
CA GLU A 209 -28.82 9.91 8.55
C GLU A 209 -28.27 9.18 9.79
N SER A 210 -28.62 7.89 9.94
CA SER A 210 -28.13 7.05 11.04
C SER A 210 -26.65 6.69 10.91
N PHE A 211 -26.13 6.63 9.68
CA PHE A 211 -24.70 6.48 9.42
C PHE A 211 -23.94 7.77 9.76
N ALA A 212 -24.36 8.90 9.20
CA ALA A 212 -23.75 10.21 9.38
C ALA A 212 -23.75 10.67 10.84
N ALA A 213 -24.83 10.41 11.59
CA ALA A 213 -24.89 10.68 13.02
C ALA A 213 -23.79 9.91 13.79
N SER A 214 -23.65 8.60 13.57
CA SER A 214 -22.57 7.84 14.21
C SER A 214 -21.18 8.30 13.76
N MET A 215 -20.96 8.66 12.49
CA MET A 215 -19.66 9.22 12.09
C MET A 215 -19.36 10.54 12.80
N MET A 216 -20.34 11.43 12.97
CA MET A 216 -20.20 12.68 13.73
C MET A 216 -19.94 12.43 15.23
N ASP A 217 -20.66 11.49 15.84
CA ASP A 217 -20.45 11.12 17.24
C ASP A 217 -19.08 10.46 17.46
N ASP A 218 -18.66 9.58 16.55
CA ASP A 218 -17.45 8.78 16.68
C ASP A 218 -16.17 9.59 16.36
N TRP A 219 -16.11 10.39 15.28
CA TRP A 219 -14.88 11.09 14.84
C TRP A 219 -15.06 12.42 14.09
N ALA A 220 -16.08 12.52 13.23
CA ALA A 220 -16.20 13.60 12.25
C ALA A 220 -16.54 14.98 12.84
N TYR A 221 -16.93 15.03 14.12
CA TYR A 221 -17.01 16.27 14.87
C TYR A 221 -15.69 17.06 14.86
N SER A 222 -14.53 16.40 14.79
CA SER A 222 -13.23 17.08 14.78
C SER A 222 -13.06 17.96 13.54
N LEU A 223 -13.53 17.49 12.38
CA LEU A 223 -13.60 18.27 11.14
C LEU A 223 -14.69 19.35 11.24
N GLY A 224 -15.91 18.97 11.65
CA GLY A 224 -17.05 19.88 11.71
C GLY A 224 -16.97 21.01 12.74
N GLN A 225 -16.03 20.91 13.69
CA GLN A 225 -15.79 21.91 14.75
C GLN A 225 -14.40 22.58 14.64
N ASP A 226 -13.64 22.30 13.57
CA ASP A 226 -12.29 22.86 13.34
C ASP A 226 -11.31 22.60 14.50
N ILE A 227 -11.32 21.37 15.04
CA ILE A 227 -10.46 20.95 16.16
C ILE A 227 -9.10 20.47 15.64
N ALA A 228 -9.13 19.53 14.70
CA ALA A 228 -7.95 18.95 14.07
C ALA A 228 -8.36 18.15 12.81
N PRO A 229 -7.44 17.97 11.83
CA PRO A 229 -7.66 17.10 10.68
C PRO A 229 -7.95 15.66 11.10
N VAL A 230 -8.79 14.98 10.33
CA VAL A 230 -9.02 13.54 10.41
C VAL A 230 -8.77 12.92 9.05
N TRP A 231 -7.82 12.00 8.96
CA TRP A 231 -7.59 11.18 7.77
C TRP A 231 -8.27 9.82 7.99
N VAL A 232 -9.23 9.47 7.13
CA VAL A 232 -9.85 8.14 7.10
C VAL A 232 -8.90 7.17 6.40
N VAL A 233 -7.94 6.61 7.13
CA VAL A 233 -6.80 5.86 6.54
C VAL A 233 -7.16 4.45 6.07
N GLU A 234 -8.23 3.86 6.61
CA GLU A 234 -8.74 2.57 6.17
C GLU A 234 -10.25 2.58 5.95
N PHE A 235 -10.64 2.25 4.72
CA PHE A 235 -11.98 1.79 4.36
C PHE A 235 -11.86 0.92 3.10
N GLY A 236 -12.83 0.06 2.87
CA GLY A 236 -12.84 -0.74 1.64
C GLY A 236 -14.13 -1.49 1.37
N CYS A 237 -14.21 -2.07 0.17
CA CYS A 237 -15.32 -2.92 -0.30
C CYS A 237 -14.78 -3.85 -1.40
N PRO A 238 -15.26 -5.09 -1.54
CA PRO A 238 -14.78 -5.99 -2.60
C PRO A 238 -15.15 -5.50 -4.01
N HIS A 239 -14.33 -5.87 -5.01
CA HIS A 239 -14.59 -5.60 -6.44
C HIS A 239 -16.00 -6.05 -6.89
N LEU A 240 -16.45 -7.22 -6.41
CA LEU A 240 -17.83 -7.64 -6.52
C LEU A 240 -18.62 -7.10 -5.31
N PRO A 241 -19.46 -6.06 -5.49
CA PRO A 241 -20.07 -5.34 -4.38
C PRO A 241 -21.05 -6.22 -3.61
N ASN A 242 -20.78 -6.43 -2.33
CA ASN A 242 -21.71 -7.06 -1.39
C ASN A 242 -22.48 -6.05 -0.53
N ASN A 243 -22.08 -4.76 -0.53
CA ASN A 243 -22.70 -3.74 0.30
C ASN A 243 -22.68 -2.31 -0.30
N PHE A 244 -23.59 -2.06 -1.23
CA PHE A 244 -23.78 -0.72 -1.80
C PHE A 244 -24.33 0.31 -0.80
N HIS A 245 -25.09 -0.10 0.22
CA HIS A 245 -25.68 0.84 1.19
C HIS A 245 -24.59 1.54 1.99
N TYR A 246 -23.68 0.76 2.58
CA TYR A 246 -22.50 1.26 3.26
C TYR A 246 -21.63 2.13 2.32
N TRP A 247 -21.28 1.63 1.13
CA TRP A 247 -20.38 2.34 0.21
C TRP A 247 -20.95 3.70 -0.19
N ASN A 248 -22.21 3.75 -0.61
CA ASN A 248 -22.86 4.99 -1.02
C ASN A 248 -22.99 5.98 0.14
N ASN A 249 -23.24 5.50 1.37
CA ASN A 249 -23.29 6.35 2.56
C ASN A 249 -21.91 6.95 2.88
N LEU A 250 -20.85 6.14 2.87
CA LEU A 250 -19.49 6.62 3.14
C LEU A 250 -19.02 7.60 2.07
N MET A 251 -19.13 7.26 0.78
CA MET A 251 -18.75 8.17 -0.32
C MET A 251 -19.51 9.50 -0.26
N ARG A 252 -20.80 9.48 0.07
CA ARG A 252 -21.59 10.71 0.28
C ARG A 252 -21.11 11.50 1.50
N PHE A 253 -20.74 10.82 2.59
CA PHE A 253 -20.33 11.46 3.83
C PHE A 253 -18.96 12.12 3.72
N LEU A 254 -17.94 11.40 3.21
CA LEU A 254 -16.60 11.95 2.96
C LEU A 254 -16.67 13.16 2.03
N LYS A 255 -17.48 13.09 0.97
CA LYS A 255 -17.71 14.23 0.05
C LYS A 255 -18.29 15.46 0.74
N LEU A 256 -19.21 15.29 1.69
CA LEU A 256 -19.88 16.41 2.37
C LEU A 256 -18.99 17.09 3.41
N LEU A 257 -17.95 16.42 3.89
CA LEU A 257 -16.99 16.96 4.86
C LEU A 257 -15.65 17.35 4.26
N ASP A 258 -15.41 17.03 2.99
CA ASP A 258 -14.11 17.16 2.33
C ASP A 258 -13.00 16.44 3.13
N ALA A 259 -13.30 15.23 3.59
CA ALA A 259 -12.42 14.47 4.47
C ALA A 259 -11.32 13.73 3.69
N ASP A 260 -10.07 13.90 4.14
CA ASP A 260 -8.90 13.15 3.64
C ASP A 260 -9.07 11.64 3.85
N PHE A 261 -8.62 10.84 2.89
CA PHE A 261 -8.86 9.40 2.90
C PHE A 261 -7.72 8.57 2.26
N ALA A 262 -7.52 7.36 2.74
CA ALA A 262 -6.72 6.31 2.10
C ALA A 262 -7.51 5.00 2.04
N TYR A 263 -7.26 4.18 1.03
CA TYR A 263 -8.11 3.05 0.70
C TYR A 263 -7.41 1.70 0.96
N TRP A 264 -8.11 0.79 1.64
CA TRP A 264 -7.69 -0.60 1.80
C TRP A 264 -8.29 -1.48 0.69
N ALA A 265 -7.51 -2.04 -0.24
CA ALA A 265 -6.06 -1.92 -0.39
C ALA A 265 -5.66 -1.82 -1.86
N ILE A 266 -4.41 -1.41 -2.13
CA ILE A 266 -3.90 -1.34 -3.51
C ILE A 266 -3.58 -2.75 -4.05
N ASN A 267 -2.96 -3.61 -3.24
CA ASN A 267 -2.37 -4.88 -3.64
C ASN A 267 -3.40 -5.91 -4.18
N PRO A 268 -3.03 -6.71 -5.20
CA PRO A 268 -3.91 -7.75 -5.77
C PRO A 268 -4.00 -9.03 -4.93
N LYS A 269 -3.02 -9.27 -4.06
CA LYS A 269 -2.80 -10.52 -3.33
C LYS A 269 -2.60 -10.27 -1.85
N LYS A 270 -3.07 -11.20 -1.01
CA LYS A 270 -2.68 -11.30 0.39
C LYS A 270 -1.33 -12.05 0.49
N PRO A 271 -0.38 -11.60 1.32
CA PRO A 271 0.90 -12.30 1.48
C PRO A 271 0.77 -13.74 2.03
N ALA A 272 -0.30 -14.03 2.76
CA ALA A 272 -0.63 -15.39 3.16
C ALA A 272 -1.26 -16.16 1.98
N ASN A 273 -0.65 -17.30 1.64
CA ASN A 273 -1.12 -18.27 0.63
C ASN A 273 -1.28 -17.74 -0.82
N ASP A 274 -0.85 -16.51 -1.12
CA ASP A 274 -1.10 -15.84 -2.41
C ASP A 274 -2.61 -15.76 -2.76
N GLU A 275 -3.46 -15.61 -1.73
CA GLU A 275 -4.90 -15.47 -1.90
C GLU A 275 -5.26 -14.15 -2.58
N LEU A 276 -6.29 -14.16 -3.45
CA LEU A 276 -6.81 -12.95 -4.08
C LEU A 276 -7.28 -11.94 -3.02
N GLU A 277 -6.71 -10.73 -3.03
CA GLU A 277 -7.24 -9.63 -2.25
C GLU A 277 -8.43 -9.04 -2.99
N THR A 278 -9.63 -9.49 -2.63
CA THR A 278 -10.90 -9.02 -3.22
C THR A 278 -11.12 -7.51 -3.08
N TYR A 279 -10.43 -6.85 -2.14
CA TYR A 279 -10.47 -5.40 -1.93
C TYR A 279 -9.43 -4.65 -2.79
N GLY A 280 -8.53 -5.34 -3.49
CA GLY A 280 -7.45 -4.77 -4.31
C GLY A 280 -7.92 -3.75 -5.36
N LEU A 281 -7.02 -2.85 -5.78
CA LEU A 281 -7.26 -1.86 -6.84
C LEU A 281 -6.49 -2.11 -8.13
N VAL A 282 -5.50 -3.00 -8.14
CA VAL A 282 -4.77 -3.42 -9.35
C VAL A 282 -4.85 -4.94 -9.54
N GLY A 283 -4.54 -5.41 -10.74
CA GLY A 283 -4.40 -6.82 -11.07
C GLY A 283 -3.07 -7.42 -10.58
N ASP A 284 -2.89 -8.73 -10.79
CA ASP A 284 -1.69 -9.47 -10.41
C ASP A 284 -0.38 -8.94 -11.04
N ASP A 285 -0.49 -8.12 -12.09
CA ASP A 285 0.62 -7.43 -12.74
C ASP A 285 1.12 -6.18 -11.99
N TRP A 286 0.40 -5.74 -10.94
CA TRP A 286 0.62 -4.49 -10.20
C TRP A 286 0.49 -3.20 -11.03
N GLU A 287 0.08 -3.30 -12.30
CA GLU A 287 0.00 -2.19 -13.25
C GLU A 287 -1.44 -1.91 -13.70
N THR A 288 -2.23 -2.96 -13.97
CA THR A 288 -3.58 -2.82 -14.54
C THR A 288 -4.58 -2.45 -13.45
N PRO A 289 -5.21 -1.26 -13.49
CA PRO A 289 -6.20 -0.87 -12.49
C PRO A 289 -7.52 -1.65 -12.67
N ILE A 290 -8.14 -2.01 -11.55
CA ILE A 290 -9.47 -2.61 -11.51
C ILE A 290 -10.51 -1.51 -11.74
N LEU A 291 -10.98 -1.39 -12.98
CA LEU A 291 -11.90 -0.34 -13.43
C LEU A 291 -13.35 -0.60 -12.97
N ASP A 292 -13.65 -0.26 -11.73
CA ASP A 292 -14.97 -0.49 -11.12
C ASP A 292 -15.60 0.75 -10.44
N TYR A 293 -16.69 0.52 -9.71
CA TYR A 293 -17.42 1.55 -8.97
C TYR A 293 -16.56 2.23 -7.90
N ARG A 294 -15.64 1.51 -7.25
CA ARG A 294 -14.80 2.01 -6.16
C ARG A 294 -13.81 3.02 -6.71
N LEU A 295 -13.05 2.62 -7.73
CA LEU A 295 -12.07 3.50 -8.38
C LEU A 295 -12.75 4.74 -9.00
N ARG A 296 -13.90 4.55 -9.66
CA ARG A 296 -14.70 5.65 -10.22
C ARG A 296 -15.12 6.65 -9.14
N ASP A 297 -15.59 6.18 -7.99
CA ASP A 297 -16.13 7.04 -6.95
C ASP A 297 -15.01 7.74 -6.15
N MET A 298 -13.90 7.05 -5.88
CA MET A 298 -12.72 7.67 -5.25
C MET A 298 -12.05 8.72 -6.13
N ILE A 299 -11.95 8.51 -7.45
CA ILE A 299 -11.47 9.53 -8.41
C ILE A 299 -12.38 10.77 -8.43
N ARG A 300 -13.66 10.63 -8.05
CA ARG A 300 -14.59 11.77 -7.91
C ARG A 300 -14.52 12.47 -6.55
N LEU A 301 -14.03 11.79 -5.52
CA LEU A 301 -13.72 12.41 -4.22
C LEU A 301 -12.46 13.27 -4.33
N GLY A 302 -11.34 12.71 -4.82
CA GLY A 302 -10.05 13.42 -4.93
C GLY A 302 -9.94 14.44 -6.07
N LYS A 303 -11.04 15.07 -6.49
CA LYS A 303 -11.12 16.08 -7.57
C LYS A 303 -11.93 17.32 -7.18
N GLN A 304 -12.09 17.55 -5.87
CA GLN A 304 -12.76 18.74 -5.33
C GLN A 304 -11.80 19.93 -5.30
#